data_AF-A0A0D0JPQ6-F1
#
_entry.id   AF-A0A0D0JPQ6-F1
#
_cell.length_a   1.000
_cell.length_b   1.000
_cell.length_c   1.000
_cell.angle_alpha   90.00
_cell.angle_beta   90.00
_cell.angle_gamma   90.00
#
_symmetry.space_group_name_H-M   'P 1'
#
loop_
_entity.id
_entity.type
_entity.pdbx_description
1 polymer ?
#
loop_
_entity_poly.entity_id
_entity_poly.type
_entity_poly.pdbx_seq_one_letter_code
_entity_poly.pdbx_strand_id
1 'polypeptide(L)'
;MSINLENPVFTASTISEIDTLEALNRLFDIEYGHVFIKDTYHRPLRSYNLINSDARCQFLKHSRCCDTAHQRGYVVETTENKLVLIGHCCALKHLGLDDEQVQNDFKRLTAAEKDALRRQRVQALLERREELTLCAKDLLKAFKHLQAEASSVLEMLPAELLPVLVDRWKRNALKVMWEYMTIKHGRDERGRAITEKAWYPHECGTLRGLGAWLQFDETTHLQQLYEFLRQFKSIPLKVALSNAELASAEAVLSSISALDLMARELELQRKLIAEFCALGNLIIQVQLFANRDLRARVVEAVHRIAGQPLTTSANRFVDAIDEAIRTQYKAAGIRIAT
;
A
#
# COMPACT_ATOMS: atom_id res chain seq x y z
N MET A 1 11.49 14.64 11.66
CA MET A 1 12.17 13.42 12.13
C MET A 1 11.86 12.32 11.14
N SER A 2 12.86 11.96 10.34
CA SER A 2 12.74 10.98 9.26
C SER A 2 12.77 9.58 9.85
N ILE A 3 11.72 8.79 9.62
CA ILE A 3 11.68 7.40 10.02
C ILE A 3 12.14 6.58 8.81
N ASN A 4 13.35 6.01 8.91
CA ASN A 4 13.85 5.02 7.97
C ASN A 4 13.02 3.74 8.16
N LEU A 5 12.26 3.37 7.12
CA LEU A 5 11.58 2.08 7.00
C LEU A 5 12.36 1.23 6.00
N GLU A 6 13.39 0.53 6.48
CA GLU A 6 13.98 -0.61 5.79
C GLU A 6 13.28 -1.89 6.30
N ASN A 7 12.41 -2.47 5.44
CA ASN A 7 11.98 -3.88 5.24
C ASN A 7 11.80 -4.88 6.44
N PRO A 8 11.04 -5.99 6.28
CA PRO A 8 10.37 -6.51 5.09
C PRO A 8 8.86 -6.81 5.24
N VAL A 9 8.23 -6.92 4.08
CA VAL A 9 6.86 -7.43 3.88
C VAL A 9 6.80 -8.91 4.26
N PHE A 10 5.97 -9.26 5.25
CA PHE A 10 5.59 -10.64 5.51
C PHE A 10 4.41 -11.02 4.62
N THR A 11 4.68 -11.70 3.52
CA THR A 11 3.66 -12.39 2.73
C THR A 11 3.27 -13.71 3.40
N ALA A 12 1.98 -14.02 3.35
CA ALA A 12 1.36 -15.28 3.77
C ALA A 12 2.15 -16.50 3.23
N SER A 13 2.45 -17.47 4.09
CA SER A 13 3.24 -18.64 3.68
C SER A 13 2.41 -19.64 2.87
N THR A 14 2.43 -19.48 1.55
CA THR A 14 2.86 -20.59 0.70
C THR A 14 4.24 -21.05 1.17
N ILE A 15 4.54 -22.34 1.10
CA ILE A 15 5.86 -22.91 1.43
C ILE A 15 6.93 -22.05 0.76
N SER A 16 7.65 -21.22 1.53
CA SER A 16 8.60 -20.27 0.95
C SER A 16 9.72 -21.07 0.29
N GLU A 17 9.86 -20.91 -1.02
CA GLU A 17 11.02 -21.43 -1.75
C GLU A 17 12.26 -20.70 -1.21
N ILE A 18 13.26 -21.46 -0.75
CA ILE A 18 14.54 -20.86 -0.34
C ILE A 18 15.30 -20.57 -1.62
N ASP A 19 15.39 -19.28 -1.95
CA ASP A 19 15.82 -18.77 -3.24
C ASP A 19 17.20 -18.11 -3.21
N THR A 20 17.80 -17.91 -2.04
CA THR A 20 19.15 -17.36 -1.85
C THR A 20 19.99 -18.15 -0.84
N LEU A 21 21.31 -18.19 -1.03
CA LEU A 21 22.22 -18.88 -0.09
C LEU A 21 22.22 -18.21 1.29
N GLU A 22 22.06 -16.89 1.35
CA GLU A 22 21.96 -16.16 2.60
C GLU A 22 20.71 -16.55 3.41
N ALA A 23 19.55 -16.67 2.74
CA ALA A 23 18.33 -17.17 3.38
C ALA A 23 18.52 -18.60 3.90
N LEU A 24 19.25 -19.44 3.15
CA LEU A 24 19.57 -20.80 3.56
C LEU A 24 20.44 -20.84 4.84
N ASN A 25 21.47 -19.98 4.92
CA ASN A 25 22.35 -19.88 6.10
C ASN A 25 21.67 -19.30 7.34
N ARG A 26 20.66 -18.44 7.17
CA ARG A 26 19.86 -17.94 8.30
C ARG A 26 18.97 -19.03 8.90
N LEU A 27 18.58 -20.01 8.10
CA LEU A 27 17.70 -21.10 8.50
C LEU A 27 18.47 -22.33 9.00
N PHE A 28 19.68 -22.57 8.47
CA PHE A 28 20.51 -23.72 8.78
C PHE A 28 21.95 -23.28 9.02
N ASP A 29 22.54 -23.72 10.12
CA ASP A 29 23.96 -23.48 10.44
C ASP A 29 24.85 -24.43 9.62
N ILE A 30 25.07 -24.06 8.35
CA ILE A 30 25.80 -24.89 7.38
C ILE A 30 27.31 -24.84 7.63
N GLU A 31 27.92 -26.01 7.83
CA GLU A 31 29.36 -26.14 8.07
C GLU A 31 30.11 -26.32 6.74
N TYR A 32 30.43 -25.23 6.05
CA TYR A 32 31.07 -25.23 4.72
C TYR A 32 32.44 -25.93 4.64
N GLY A 33 33.16 -26.03 5.76
CA GLY A 33 34.45 -26.72 5.84
C GLY A 33 34.35 -28.23 6.00
N HIS A 34 33.16 -28.76 6.24
CA HIS A 34 32.98 -30.18 6.50
C HIS A 34 32.93 -30.99 5.20
N VAL A 35 33.71 -32.07 5.15
CA VAL A 35 33.69 -33.03 4.04
C VAL A 35 32.65 -34.09 4.34
N PHE A 36 31.64 -34.17 3.48
CA PHE A 36 30.52 -35.06 3.70
C PHE A 36 30.73 -36.41 2.98
N ILE A 37 30.68 -37.52 3.72
CA ILE A 37 30.77 -38.87 3.16
C ILE A 37 29.45 -39.62 3.33
N LYS A 38 29.18 -40.59 2.44
CA LYS A 38 27.94 -41.36 2.46
C LYS A 38 27.68 -42.05 3.80
N ASP A 39 28.72 -42.58 4.43
CA ASP A 39 28.60 -43.34 5.68
C ASP A 39 28.24 -42.46 6.90
N THR A 40 28.48 -41.15 6.79
CA THR A 40 28.11 -40.16 7.81
C THR A 40 26.71 -39.57 7.60
N TYR A 41 25.98 -40.02 6.57
CA TYR A 41 24.64 -39.52 6.28
C TYR A 41 23.64 -39.97 7.35
N HIS A 42 22.91 -39.02 7.95
CA HIS A 42 21.81 -39.33 8.86
C HIS A 42 20.45 -39.18 8.17
N ARG A 43 20.09 -37.96 7.75
CA ARG A 43 18.78 -37.68 7.14
C ARG A 43 18.81 -36.41 6.27
N PRO A 44 17.86 -36.26 5.31
CA PRO A 44 17.73 -35.04 4.55
C PRO A 44 16.91 -34.02 5.36
N LEU A 45 17.34 -32.76 5.38
CA LEU A 45 16.63 -31.70 6.09
C LEU A 45 15.75 -30.88 5.17
N ARG A 46 16.26 -30.42 4.01
CA ARG A 46 15.50 -29.49 3.16
C ARG A 46 16.05 -29.47 1.73
N SER A 47 15.20 -29.55 0.72
CA SER A 47 15.58 -29.21 -0.65
C SER A 47 15.52 -27.70 -0.87
N TYR A 48 16.40 -27.19 -1.73
CA TYR A 48 16.45 -25.77 -2.11
C TYR A 48 16.67 -25.60 -3.61
N ASN A 49 16.26 -24.43 -4.11
CA ASN A 49 16.46 -24.02 -5.49
C ASN A 49 16.82 -22.54 -5.50
N LEU A 50 18.13 -22.26 -5.47
CA LEU A 50 18.67 -20.92 -5.43
C LEU A 50 18.55 -20.23 -6.79
N ILE A 51 18.37 -18.91 -6.78
CA ILE A 51 18.40 -18.06 -7.98
C ILE A 51 19.75 -18.16 -8.68
N ASN A 52 20.84 -18.17 -7.91
CA ASN A 52 22.22 -18.23 -8.38
C ASN A 52 22.91 -19.53 -7.94
N SER A 53 23.92 -19.97 -8.69
CA SER A 53 24.71 -21.17 -8.38
C SER A 53 25.75 -20.90 -7.29
N ASP A 54 25.32 -20.44 -6.13
CA ASP A 54 26.20 -19.96 -5.06
C ASP A 54 26.56 -21.08 -4.07
N ALA A 55 25.75 -22.16 -4.00
CA ALA A 55 26.03 -23.29 -3.14
C ALA A 55 27.06 -24.24 -3.75
N ARG A 56 27.95 -24.79 -2.90
CA ARG A 56 29.01 -25.74 -3.27
C ARG A 56 28.72 -27.11 -2.70
N CYS A 57 28.86 -28.15 -3.52
CA CYS A 57 28.61 -29.52 -3.09
C CYS A 57 29.75 -30.05 -2.20
N GLN A 58 29.43 -30.44 -0.97
CA GLN A 58 30.41 -30.90 0.02
C GLN A 58 30.64 -32.43 0.00
N PHE A 59 30.01 -33.14 -0.93
CA PHE A 59 30.08 -34.61 -1.02
C PHE A 59 31.45 -35.11 -1.49
N LEU A 60 32.04 -36.08 -0.77
CA LEU A 60 33.28 -36.74 -1.15
C LEU A 60 33.03 -37.82 -2.22
N LYS A 61 33.63 -37.62 -3.40
CA LYS A 61 33.56 -38.52 -4.54
C LYS A 61 34.95 -39.01 -4.91
N HIS A 62 35.17 -40.33 -4.85
CA HIS A 62 36.45 -40.97 -5.22
C HIS A 62 37.68 -40.25 -4.62
N SER A 63 37.65 -40.03 -3.30
CA SER A 63 38.73 -39.39 -2.53
C SER A 63 38.98 -37.90 -2.81
N ARG A 64 38.06 -37.19 -3.47
CA ARG A 64 38.07 -35.72 -3.58
C ARG A 64 36.69 -35.13 -3.32
N CYS A 65 36.62 -33.93 -2.74
CA CYS A 65 35.36 -33.20 -2.58
C CYS A 65 34.81 -32.80 -3.95
N CYS A 66 33.49 -32.89 -4.14
CA CYS A 66 32.84 -32.56 -5.40
C CYS A 66 32.99 -31.08 -5.77
N ASP A 67 32.77 -30.18 -4.80
CA ASP A 67 32.93 -28.72 -4.85
C ASP A 67 32.29 -28.00 -6.06
N THR A 68 31.39 -28.70 -6.75
CA THR A 68 30.70 -28.17 -7.92
C THR A 68 29.63 -27.19 -7.46
N ALA A 69 29.62 -25.99 -8.05
CA ALA A 69 28.59 -24.99 -7.82
C ALA A 69 27.23 -25.47 -8.34
N HIS A 70 26.16 -25.26 -7.57
CA HIS A 70 24.81 -25.65 -7.96
C HIS A 70 23.74 -24.71 -7.41
N GLN A 71 22.67 -24.56 -8.18
CA GLN A 71 21.43 -23.88 -7.75
C GLN A 71 20.54 -24.83 -6.95
N ARG A 72 20.51 -26.11 -7.32
CA ARG A 72 19.62 -27.11 -6.75
C ARG A 72 20.37 -28.12 -5.92
N GLY A 73 19.85 -28.39 -4.73
CA GLY A 73 20.45 -29.35 -3.82
C GLY A 73 19.64 -29.53 -2.56
N TYR A 74 20.29 -30.16 -1.59
CA TYR A 74 19.70 -30.50 -0.31
C TYR A 74 20.62 -30.06 0.83
N VAL A 75 20.01 -29.60 1.91
CA VAL A 75 20.63 -29.57 3.23
C VAL A 75 20.46 -30.95 3.83
N VAL A 76 21.56 -31.55 4.28
CA VAL A 76 21.56 -32.88 4.92
C VAL A 76 22.23 -32.82 6.28
N GLU A 77 21.75 -33.63 7.21
CA GLU A 77 22.30 -33.79 8.54
C GLU A 77 23.21 -35.03 8.57
N THR A 78 24.36 -34.89 9.21
CA THR A 78 25.30 -36.00 9.45
C THR A 78 25.01 -36.71 10.77
N THR A 79 25.58 -37.90 10.97
CA THR A 79 25.51 -38.62 12.26
C THR A 79 26.19 -37.89 13.42
N GLU A 80 26.99 -36.85 13.13
CA GLU A 80 27.60 -35.94 14.10
C GLU A 80 26.77 -34.67 14.32
N ASN A 81 25.52 -34.63 13.85
CA ASN A 81 24.60 -33.48 13.88
C ASN A 81 25.11 -32.23 13.14
N LYS A 82 26.10 -32.38 12.25
CA LYS A 82 26.58 -31.30 11.36
C LYS A 82 25.68 -31.16 10.14
N LEU A 83 25.46 -29.94 9.70
CA LEU A 83 24.63 -29.61 8.54
C LEU A 83 25.48 -29.23 7.35
N VAL A 84 25.24 -29.85 6.20
CA VAL A 84 26.05 -29.66 4.98
C VAL A 84 25.20 -29.61 3.72
N LEU A 85 25.78 -29.04 2.66
CA LEU A 85 25.14 -28.93 1.35
C LEU A 85 25.58 -30.04 0.42
N ILE A 86 24.60 -30.68 -0.21
CA ILE A 86 24.83 -31.62 -1.30
C ILE A 86 24.06 -31.19 -2.54
N GLY A 87 24.75 -31.12 -3.67
CA GLY A 87 24.13 -30.82 -4.95
C GLY A 87 23.17 -31.93 -5.38
N HIS A 88 22.11 -31.55 -6.09
CA HIS A 88 21.04 -32.46 -6.51
C HIS A 88 21.58 -33.71 -7.24
N CYS A 89 22.57 -33.53 -8.12
CA CYS A 89 23.19 -34.65 -8.85
C CYS A 89 23.91 -35.66 -7.93
N CYS A 90 24.59 -35.18 -6.88
CA CYS A 90 25.29 -36.03 -5.92
C CYS A 90 24.30 -36.72 -4.98
N ALA A 91 23.28 -36.00 -4.53
CA ALA A 91 22.23 -36.52 -3.68
C ALA A 91 21.46 -37.67 -4.37
N LEU A 92 21.06 -37.48 -5.62
CA LEU A 92 20.37 -38.51 -6.39
C LEU A 92 21.28 -39.74 -6.62
N LYS A 93 22.51 -39.51 -7.09
CA LYS A 93 23.41 -40.60 -7.50
C LYS A 93 23.96 -41.43 -6.34
N HIS A 94 24.22 -40.78 -5.19
CA HIS A 94 24.95 -41.43 -4.09
C HIS A 94 24.07 -41.70 -2.86
N LEU A 95 23.06 -40.87 -2.61
CA LEU A 95 22.13 -41.03 -1.50
C LEU A 95 20.75 -41.54 -1.92
N GLY A 96 20.45 -41.59 -3.23
CA GLY A 96 19.13 -41.98 -3.72
C GLY A 96 18.03 -40.99 -3.35
N LEU A 97 18.39 -39.74 -3.05
CA LEU A 97 17.43 -38.69 -2.69
C LEU A 97 16.77 -38.13 -3.95
N ASP A 98 15.46 -38.22 -4.01
CA ASP A 98 14.63 -37.48 -4.96
C ASP A 98 13.83 -36.37 -4.26
N ASP A 99 13.40 -35.37 -5.05
CA ASP A 99 12.67 -34.22 -4.53
C ASP A 99 11.30 -34.60 -3.94
N GLU A 100 10.65 -35.64 -4.45
CA GLU A 100 9.32 -36.06 -3.96
C GLU A 100 9.38 -36.73 -2.58
N GLN A 101 10.39 -37.57 -2.34
CA GLN A 101 10.62 -38.27 -1.08
C GLN A 101 11.04 -37.29 0.01
N VAL A 102 11.94 -36.34 -0.30
CA VAL A 102 12.30 -35.26 0.63
C VAL A 102 11.13 -34.30 0.86
N GLN A 103 10.34 -33.96 -0.16
CA GLN A 103 9.12 -33.17 0.03
C GLN A 103 8.07 -33.91 0.86
N ASN A 104 7.96 -35.23 0.73
CA ASN A 104 7.04 -36.05 1.53
C ASN A 104 7.50 -36.18 2.99
N ASP A 105 8.80 -36.30 3.25
CA ASP A 105 9.35 -36.28 4.61
C ASP A 105 9.34 -34.87 5.23
N PHE A 106 9.40 -33.80 4.42
CA PHE A 106 9.25 -32.43 4.91
C PHE A 106 7.77 -32.02 5.12
N LYS A 107 6.84 -32.54 4.30
CA LYS A 107 5.39 -32.45 4.58
C LYS A 107 5.05 -33.10 5.92
N ARG A 108 5.87 -34.07 6.35
CA ARG A 108 5.92 -34.68 7.67
C ARG A 108 6.82 -33.92 8.67
N LEU A 109 6.86 -32.57 8.63
CA LEU A 109 7.14 -31.81 9.86
C LEU A 109 6.29 -32.44 10.96
N THR A 110 6.96 -32.97 11.99
CA THR A 110 6.28 -33.69 13.04
C THR A 110 5.24 -32.77 13.67
N ALA A 111 4.13 -33.32 14.15
CA ALA A 111 3.09 -32.50 14.80
C ALA A 111 3.69 -31.62 15.92
N ALA A 112 4.77 -32.08 16.56
CA ALA A 112 5.55 -31.35 17.55
C ALA A 112 6.29 -30.13 16.98
N GLU A 113 6.97 -30.25 15.83
CA GLU A 113 7.68 -29.12 15.20
C GLU A 113 6.71 -28.05 14.70
N LYS A 114 5.56 -28.45 14.13
CA LYS A 114 4.50 -27.51 13.74
C LYS A 114 3.95 -26.79 14.96
N ASP A 115 3.71 -27.50 16.05
CA ASP A 115 3.23 -26.90 17.30
C ASP A 115 4.26 -25.94 17.91
N ALA A 116 5.55 -26.30 17.88
CA ALA A 116 6.64 -25.45 18.36
C ALA A 116 6.75 -24.13 17.57
N LEU A 117 6.69 -24.19 16.23
CA LEU A 117 6.70 -22.99 15.38
C LEU A 117 5.50 -22.08 15.63
N ARG A 118 4.31 -22.67 15.79
CA ARG A 118 3.10 -21.90 16.10
C ARG A 118 3.21 -21.19 17.46
N ARG A 119 3.70 -21.89 18.49
CA ARG A 119 3.97 -21.32 19.82
C ARG A 119 4.98 -20.19 19.76
N GLN A 120 6.08 -20.37 19.01
CA GLN A 120 7.11 -19.35 18.84
C GLN A 120 6.56 -18.07 18.20
N ARG A 121 5.70 -18.18 17.17
CA ARG A 121 5.06 -17.01 16.53
C ARG A 121 4.17 -16.23 17.48
N VAL A 122 3.38 -16.93 18.29
CA VAL A 122 2.51 -16.30 19.29
C VAL A 122 3.35 -15.65 20.40
N GLN A 123 4.42 -16.30 20.83
CA GLN A 123 5.34 -15.75 21.83
C GLN A 123 5.98 -14.42 21.35
N ALA A 124 6.49 -14.38 20.12
CA ALA A 124 7.05 -13.16 19.53
C ALA A 124 6.01 -12.02 19.44
N LEU A 125 4.73 -12.33 19.21
CA LEU A 125 3.66 -11.35 19.26
C LEU A 125 3.39 -10.84 20.68
N LEU A 126 3.41 -11.74 21.68
CA LEU A 126 3.17 -11.37 23.07
C LEU A 126 4.28 -10.46 23.61
N GLU A 127 5.52 -10.65 23.15
CA GLU A 127 6.66 -9.77 23.46
C GLU A 127 6.43 -8.34 22.93
N ARG A 128 5.77 -8.20 21.77
CA ARG A 128 5.43 -6.91 21.15
C ARG A 128 4.05 -6.37 21.54
N ARG A 129 3.42 -6.94 22.58
CA ARG A 129 2.04 -6.61 22.95
C ARG A 129 1.83 -5.15 23.31
N GLU A 130 2.74 -4.56 24.07
CA GLU A 130 2.61 -3.15 24.47
C GLU A 130 2.75 -2.22 23.27
N GLU A 131 3.74 -2.49 22.40
CA GLU A 131 3.99 -1.78 21.15
C GLU A 131 2.76 -1.80 20.22
N LEU A 132 2.22 -2.99 19.94
CA LEU A 132 1.05 -3.16 19.07
C LEU A 132 -0.22 -2.54 19.67
N THR A 133 -0.37 -2.61 21.00
CA THR A 133 -1.49 -1.94 21.69
C THR A 133 -1.39 -0.42 21.56
N LEU A 134 -0.19 0.14 21.70
CA LEU A 134 0.05 1.57 21.54
C LEU A 134 -0.23 1.99 20.09
N CYS A 135 0.31 1.26 19.12
CA CYS A 135 0.09 1.49 17.68
C CYS A 135 -1.42 1.54 17.35
N ALA A 136 -2.20 0.54 17.76
CA ALA A 136 -3.64 0.52 17.52
C ALA A 136 -4.39 1.70 18.20
N LYS A 137 -3.97 2.11 19.40
CA LYS A 137 -4.54 3.29 20.08
C LYS A 137 -4.20 4.59 19.37
N ASP A 138 -2.99 4.72 18.84
CA ASP A 138 -2.57 5.91 18.11
C ASP A 138 -3.25 5.98 16.75
N LEU A 139 -3.46 4.84 16.07
CA LEU A 139 -4.32 4.78 14.88
C LEU A 139 -5.76 5.20 15.19
N LEU A 140 -6.36 4.75 16.30
CA LEU A 140 -7.68 5.21 16.72
C LEU A 140 -7.76 6.73 16.88
N LYS A 141 -6.76 7.35 17.50
CA LYS A 141 -6.70 8.81 17.65
C LYS A 141 -6.52 9.51 16.30
N ALA A 142 -5.63 8.97 15.47
CA ALA A 142 -5.34 9.52 14.16
C ALA A 142 -6.57 9.48 13.23
N PHE A 143 -7.35 8.39 13.25
CA PHE A 143 -8.60 8.30 12.48
C PHE A 143 -9.63 9.34 12.91
N LYS A 144 -9.81 9.54 14.22
CA LYS A 144 -10.68 10.60 14.74
C LYS A 144 -10.21 11.99 14.31
N HIS A 145 -8.90 12.22 14.31
CA HIS A 145 -8.34 13.49 13.85
C HIS A 145 -8.55 13.70 12.36
N LEU A 146 -8.30 12.69 11.53
CA LEU A 146 -8.56 12.72 10.10
C LEU A 146 -10.04 13.00 9.80
N GLN A 147 -10.96 12.38 10.54
CA GLN A 147 -12.39 12.64 10.40
C GLN A 147 -12.72 14.08 10.76
N ALA A 148 -12.22 14.60 11.89
CA ALA A 148 -12.45 15.98 12.27
C ALA A 148 -11.91 16.96 11.22
N GLU A 149 -10.74 16.68 10.64
CA GLU A 149 -10.13 17.45 9.55
C GLU A 149 -11.01 17.41 8.30
N ALA A 150 -11.43 16.21 7.86
CA ALA A 150 -12.32 16.01 6.72
C ALA A 150 -13.66 16.74 6.93
N SER A 151 -14.33 16.54 8.06
CA SER A 151 -15.60 17.19 8.40
C SER A 151 -15.46 18.71 8.41
N SER A 152 -14.38 19.24 8.98
CA SER A 152 -14.13 20.69 8.99
C SER A 152 -14.02 21.25 7.58
N VAL A 153 -13.31 20.58 6.67
CA VAL A 153 -13.23 20.99 5.26
C VAL A 153 -14.60 20.91 4.60
N LEU A 154 -15.32 19.80 4.77
CA LEU A 154 -16.62 19.57 4.14
C LEU A 154 -17.69 20.57 4.59
N GLU A 155 -17.72 20.94 5.87
CA GLU A 155 -18.63 21.94 6.43
C GLU A 155 -18.40 23.36 5.89
N MET A 156 -17.18 23.66 5.40
CA MET A 156 -16.88 24.94 4.78
C MET A 156 -17.35 25.02 3.32
N LEU A 157 -17.56 23.88 2.66
CA LEU A 157 -17.97 23.83 1.26
C LEU A 157 -19.49 24.09 1.10
N PRO A 158 -19.92 24.72 -0.01
CA PRO A 158 -21.34 24.77 -0.36
C PRO A 158 -21.93 23.36 -0.50
N ALA A 159 -23.14 23.15 0.00
CA ALA A 159 -23.81 21.85 -0.03
C ALA A 159 -23.97 21.29 -1.45
N GLU A 160 -24.08 22.17 -2.45
CA GLU A 160 -24.22 21.81 -3.86
C GLU A 160 -22.90 21.32 -4.50
N LEU A 161 -21.75 21.68 -3.91
CA LEU A 161 -20.43 21.32 -4.42
C LEU A 161 -20.05 19.88 -4.08
N LEU A 162 -20.38 19.41 -2.87
CA LEU A 162 -19.96 18.08 -2.40
C LEU A 162 -20.44 16.93 -3.31
N PRO A 163 -21.73 16.85 -3.73
CA PRO A 163 -22.18 15.80 -4.63
C PRO A 163 -21.44 15.78 -5.96
N VAL A 164 -21.06 16.96 -6.48
CA VAL A 164 -20.31 17.09 -7.74
C VAL A 164 -18.88 16.57 -7.58
N LEU A 165 -18.22 16.90 -6.47
CA LEU A 165 -16.87 16.39 -6.18
C LEU A 165 -16.88 14.86 -6.01
N VAL A 166 -17.87 14.31 -5.30
CA VAL A 166 -18.03 12.86 -5.12
C VAL A 166 -18.30 12.16 -6.44
N ASP A 167 -19.20 12.66 -7.28
CA ASP A 167 -19.51 12.06 -8.58
C ASP A 167 -18.28 12.09 -9.51
N ARG A 168 -17.58 13.23 -9.57
CA ARG A 168 -16.35 13.38 -10.36
C ARG A 168 -15.25 12.42 -9.91
N TRP A 169 -15.04 12.28 -8.61
CA TRP A 169 -14.10 11.31 -8.06
C TRP A 169 -14.45 9.87 -8.48
N LYS A 170 -15.71 9.46 -8.31
CA LYS A 170 -16.17 8.11 -8.66
C LYS A 170 -16.06 7.80 -10.15
N ARG A 171 -16.30 8.80 -11.01
CA ARG A 171 -16.18 8.66 -12.47
C ARG A 171 -14.77 8.91 -13.00
N ASN A 172 -13.81 9.22 -12.14
CA ASN A 172 -12.47 9.69 -12.52
C ASN A 172 -12.51 10.90 -13.49
N ALA A 173 -13.55 11.73 -13.38
CA ALA A 173 -13.74 12.94 -14.19
C ALA A 173 -13.08 14.14 -13.49
N LEU A 174 -11.76 14.10 -13.37
CA LEU A 174 -11.00 15.08 -12.59
C LEU A 174 -10.69 16.37 -13.36
N LYS A 175 -10.72 16.33 -14.69
CA LYS A 175 -10.47 17.50 -15.54
C LYS A 175 -11.63 18.48 -15.50
N VAL A 176 -11.33 19.75 -15.27
CA VAL A 176 -12.33 20.84 -15.32
C VAL A 176 -12.21 21.51 -16.67
N MET A 177 -13.28 21.40 -17.46
CA MET A 177 -13.34 21.87 -18.83
C MET A 177 -14.28 23.06 -18.94
N TRP A 178 -13.92 23.97 -19.83
CA TRP A 178 -14.75 25.11 -20.22
C TRP A 178 -14.55 25.36 -21.71
N GLU A 179 -15.40 26.18 -22.28
CA GLU A 179 -15.33 26.57 -23.67
C GLU A 179 -15.29 28.09 -23.78
N TYR A 180 -14.47 28.58 -24.70
CA TYR A 180 -14.43 29.98 -25.07
C TYR A 180 -14.92 30.20 -26.49
N MET A 181 -15.58 31.33 -26.72
CA MET A 181 -16.10 31.71 -28.02
C MET A 181 -15.15 32.69 -28.71
N THR A 182 -14.73 32.36 -29.92
CA THR A 182 -14.06 33.31 -30.83
C THR A 182 -15.05 33.76 -31.89
N ILE A 183 -15.11 35.08 -32.12
CA ILE A 183 -15.91 35.67 -33.19
C ILE A 183 -14.96 36.15 -34.28
N LYS A 184 -15.15 35.65 -35.51
CA LYS A 184 -14.43 36.12 -36.69
C LYS A 184 -15.39 36.93 -37.55
N HIS A 185 -14.96 38.13 -37.92
CA HIS A 185 -15.66 38.97 -38.86
C HIS A 185 -14.97 38.88 -40.22
N GLY A 186 -15.74 38.58 -41.26
CA GLY A 186 -15.28 38.48 -42.64
C GLY A 186 -16.26 39.09 -43.62
N ARG A 187 -15.97 38.97 -44.90
CA ARG A 187 -16.91 39.27 -45.98
C ARG A 187 -17.09 38.03 -46.85
N ASP A 188 -18.33 37.77 -47.26
CA ASP A 188 -18.63 36.71 -48.23
C ASP A 188 -18.10 37.08 -49.62
N GLU A 189 -18.18 36.13 -50.56
CA GLU A 189 -17.81 36.35 -51.97
C GLU A 189 -18.63 37.46 -52.65
N ARG A 190 -19.71 37.93 -52.02
CA ARG A 190 -20.59 39.01 -52.48
C ARG A 190 -20.40 40.31 -51.69
N GLY A 191 -19.37 40.41 -50.85
CA GLY A 191 -19.03 41.59 -50.06
C GLY A 191 -19.89 41.83 -48.82
N ARG A 192 -20.82 40.93 -48.47
CA ARG A 192 -21.66 41.04 -47.26
C ARG A 192 -20.90 40.60 -46.02
N ALA A 193 -21.09 41.29 -44.91
CA ALA A 193 -20.44 40.95 -43.65
C ALA A 193 -20.93 39.58 -43.15
N ILE A 194 -19.98 38.67 -42.92
CA ILE A 194 -20.23 37.38 -42.25
C ILE A 194 -19.62 37.47 -40.85
N THR A 195 -20.34 36.91 -39.88
CA THR A 195 -19.85 36.70 -38.52
C THR A 195 -19.88 35.21 -38.21
N GLU A 196 -18.71 34.61 -38.04
CA GLU A 196 -18.56 33.22 -37.63
C GLU A 196 -18.29 33.16 -36.13
N LYS A 197 -19.03 32.30 -35.43
CA LYS A 197 -18.86 32.04 -34.00
C LYS A 197 -18.48 30.58 -33.82
N ALA A 198 -17.37 30.32 -33.13
CA ALA A 198 -16.94 28.97 -32.81
C ALA A 198 -16.58 28.87 -31.32
N TRP A 199 -16.96 27.75 -30.71
CA TRP A 199 -16.61 27.40 -29.33
C TRP A 199 -15.43 26.43 -29.34
N TYR A 200 -14.46 26.71 -28.48
CA TYR A 200 -13.25 25.90 -28.36
C TYR A 200 -13.10 25.42 -26.92
N PRO A 201 -12.92 24.11 -26.69
CA PRO A 201 -12.71 23.58 -25.36
C PRO A 201 -11.32 23.95 -24.82
N HIS A 202 -11.24 24.18 -23.52
CA HIS A 202 -10.00 24.36 -22.78
C HIS A 202 -10.07 23.65 -21.42
N GLU A 203 -8.93 23.16 -20.96
CA GLU A 203 -8.78 22.53 -19.64
C GLU A 203 -8.35 23.61 -18.64
N CYS A 204 -9.23 23.98 -17.70
CA CYS A 204 -8.90 24.89 -16.59
C CYS A 204 -7.84 24.31 -15.65
N GLY A 205 -7.80 22.98 -15.57
CA GLY A 205 -6.92 22.22 -14.70
C GLY A 205 -7.54 20.88 -14.33
N THR A 206 -6.83 20.16 -13.47
CA THR A 206 -7.24 18.85 -12.97
C THR A 206 -7.41 18.94 -11.45
N LEU A 207 -8.58 18.53 -10.94
CA LEU A 207 -8.84 18.40 -9.53
C LEU A 207 -7.93 17.33 -8.92
N ARG A 208 -7.26 17.68 -7.83
CA ARG A 208 -6.37 16.81 -7.04
C ARG A 208 -6.92 16.64 -5.63
N GLY A 209 -6.42 15.62 -4.95
CA GLY A 209 -6.80 15.36 -3.56
C GLY A 209 -8.22 14.85 -3.35
N LEU A 210 -8.96 14.48 -4.40
CA LEU A 210 -10.27 13.81 -4.22
C LEU A 210 -10.05 12.35 -3.81
N GLY A 211 -10.84 11.86 -2.85
CA GLY A 211 -10.64 10.52 -2.30
C GLY A 211 -11.81 10.04 -1.45
N ALA A 212 -11.61 8.86 -0.84
CA ALA A 212 -12.58 8.25 0.06
C ALA A 212 -12.91 9.15 1.27
N TRP A 213 -12.01 10.07 1.65
CA TRP A 213 -12.27 11.04 2.71
C TRP A 213 -13.50 11.94 2.45
N LEU A 214 -13.91 12.14 1.19
CA LEU A 214 -15.14 12.87 0.83
C LEU A 214 -16.41 12.18 1.34
N GLN A 215 -16.33 10.89 1.62
CA GLN A 215 -17.41 10.05 2.16
C GLN A 215 -16.88 9.19 3.31
N PHE A 216 -15.99 9.75 4.13
CA PHE A 216 -15.30 8.97 5.16
C PHE A 216 -16.29 8.36 6.16
N ASP A 217 -16.47 7.04 6.11
CA ASP A 217 -17.18 6.29 7.14
C ASP A 217 -16.17 5.73 8.15
N GLU A 218 -16.04 6.43 9.27
CA GLU A 218 -15.15 6.02 10.37
C GLU A 218 -15.63 4.75 11.06
N THR A 219 -16.92 4.43 10.96
CA THR A 219 -17.58 3.41 11.79
C THR A 219 -16.92 2.06 11.60
N THR A 220 -16.59 1.71 10.35
CA THR A 220 -15.97 0.43 10.01
C THR A 220 -14.54 0.31 10.55
N HIS A 221 -13.70 1.33 10.34
CA HIS A 221 -12.29 1.30 10.77
C HIS A 221 -12.15 1.36 12.29
N LEU A 222 -12.95 2.19 12.96
CA LEU A 222 -12.96 2.26 14.41
C LEU A 222 -13.44 0.95 15.03
N GLN A 223 -14.50 0.33 14.50
CA GLN A 223 -14.99 -0.97 14.96
C GLN A 223 -13.91 -2.05 14.83
N GLN A 224 -13.23 -2.12 13.69
CA GLN A 224 -12.12 -3.07 13.47
C GLN A 224 -10.98 -2.86 14.49
N LEU A 225 -10.60 -1.62 14.77
CA LEU A 225 -9.56 -1.30 15.76
C LEU A 225 -9.99 -1.62 17.19
N TYR A 226 -11.24 -1.34 17.57
CA TYR A 226 -11.76 -1.71 18.89
C TYR A 226 -11.83 -3.23 19.07
N GLU A 227 -12.28 -3.94 18.04
CA GLU A 227 -12.34 -5.40 18.07
C GLU A 227 -10.94 -6.02 18.13
N PHE A 228 -9.98 -5.50 17.35
CA PHE A 228 -8.57 -5.88 17.45
C PHE A 228 -8.05 -5.70 18.89
N LEU A 229 -8.24 -4.51 19.49
CA LEU A 229 -7.79 -4.24 20.85
C LEU A 229 -8.45 -5.16 21.88
N ARG A 230 -9.74 -5.48 21.70
CA ARG A 230 -10.47 -6.40 22.58
C ARG A 230 -9.92 -7.81 22.48
N GLN A 231 -9.78 -8.33 21.26
CA GLN A 231 -9.27 -9.68 21.00
C GLN A 231 -7.82 -9.82 21.47
N PHE A 232 -6.98 -8.83 21.16
CA PHE A 232 -5.57 -8.82 21.56
C PHE A 232 -5.38 -8.77 23.08
N LYS A 233 -6.23 -8.01 23.79
CA LYS A 233 -6.22 -7.99 25.26
C LYS A 233 -6.66 -9.31 25.88
N SER A 234 -7.54 -10.05 25.21
CA SER A 234 -8.07 -11.32 25.71
C SER A 234 -7.06 -12.48 25.65
N ILE A 235 -5.97 -12.32 24.89
CA ILE A 235 -4.91 -13.34 24.84
C ILE A 235 -4.24 -13.45 26.22
N PRO A 236 -4.23 -14.64 26.85
CA PRO A 236 -3.57 -14.84 28.14
C PRO A 236 -2.06 -14.59 28.07
N LEU A 237 -1.48 -14.04 29.15
CA LEU A 237 -0.04 -13.77 29.26
C LEU A 237 0.78 -14.94 29.83
N LYS A 238 0.15 -16.12 30.01
CA LYS A 238 0.83 -17.30 30.55
C LYS A 238 1.72 -17.95 29.48
N VAL A 239 2.83 -18.54 29.92
CA VAL A 239 3.84 -19.18 29.06
C VAL A 239 3.25 -20.37 28.28
N ALA A 240 2.32 -21.12 28.88
CA ALA A 240 1.69 -22.29 28.26
C ALA A 240 0.25 -21.97 27.83
N LEU A 241 0.06 -21.63 26.56
CA LEU A 241 -1.26 -21.51 25.94
C LEU A 241 -1.81 -22.89 25.55
N SER A 242 -3.11 -23.08 25.77
CA SER A 242 -3.89 -24.19 25.23
C SER A 242 -4.05 -24.05 23.71
N ASN A 243 -4.40 -25.14 23.01
CA ASN A 243 -4.57 -25.12 21.56
C ASN A 243 -5.66 -24.13 21.09
N ALA A 244 -6.71 -23.94 21.90
CA ALA A 244 -7.77 -22.96 21.62
C ALA A 244 -7.27 -21.52 21.78
N GLU A 245 -6.52 -21.23 22.85
CA GLU A 245 -5.92 -19.91 23.09
C GLU A 245 -4.87 -19.58 22.02
N LEU A 246 -4.11 -20.58 21.58
CA LEU A 246 -3.11 -20.45 20.54
C LEU A 246 -3.75 -20.18 19.16
N ALA A 247 -4.84 -20.88 18.83
CA ALA A 247 -5.62 -20.58 17.62
C ALA A 247 -6.23 -19.17 17.65
N SER A 248 -6.71 -18.73 18.82
CA SER A 248 -7.22 -17.36 18.98
C SER A 248 -6.11 -16.32 18.81
N ALA A 249 -4.92 -16.55 19.37
CA ALA A 249 -3.78 -15.65 19.17
C ALA A 249 -3.31 -15.59 17.71
N GLU A 250 -3.35 -16.72 17.00
CA GLU A 250 -3.06 -16.78 15.56
C GLU A 250 -4.06 -15.99 14.70
N ALA A 251 -5.34 -15.99 15.08
CA ALA A 251 -6.35 -15.15 14.41
C ALA A 251 -6.11 -13.65 14.64
N VAL A 252 -5.57 -13.27 15.80
CA VAL A 252 -5.17 -11.87 16.04
C VAL A 252 -3.89 -11.52 15.29
N LEU A 253 -2.92 -12.46 15.18
CA LEU A 253 -1.71 -12.31 14.36
C LEU A 253 -2.06 -11.96 12.91
N SER A 254 -3.02 -12.64 12.30
CA SER A 254 -3.43 -12.38 10.91
C SER A 254 -4.08 -11.00 10.74
N SER A 255 -4.56 -10.40 11.83
CA SER A 255 -5.17 -9.06 11.83
C SER A 255 -4.12 -7.94 11.94
N ILE A 256 -2.87 -8.23 12.31
CA ILE A 256 -1.82 -7.20 12.44
C ILE A 256 -1.51 -6.54 11.10
N SER A 257 -1.45 -7.31 10.00
CA SER A 257 -1.24 -6.71 8.67
C SER A 257 -2.35 -5.74 8.28
N ALA A 258 -3.55 -5.88 8.84
CA ALA A 258 -4.62 -4.92 8.64
C ALA A 258 -4.31 -3.56 9.31
N LEU A 259 -3.58 -3.53 10.43
CA LEU A 259 -3.15 -2.29 11.07
C LEU A 259 -2.19 -1.50 10.16
N ASP A 260 -1.23 -2.18 9.54
CA ASP A 260 -0.29 -1.55 8.61
C ASP A 260 -1.01 -0.98 7.38
N LEU A 261 -1.99 -1.71 6.86
CA LEU A 261 -2.84 -1.24 5.76
C LEU A 261 -3.65 -0.01 6.18
N MET A 262 -4.27 -0.04 7.37
CA MET A 262 -4.99 1.11 7.92
C MET A 262 -4.09 2.33 8.11
N ALA A 263 -2.86 2.15 8.59
CA ALA A 263 -1.90 3.22 8.77
C ALA A 263 -1.54 3.89 7.43
N ARG A 264 -1.31 3.09 6.39
CA ARG A 264 -1.02 3.59 5.03
C ARG A 264 -2.22 4.30 4.43
N GLU A 265 -3.41 3.75 4.59
CA GLU A 265 -4.65 4.36 4.12
C GLU A 265 -4.89 5.72 4.78
N LEU A 266 -4.68 5.80 6.10
CA LEU A 266 -4.80 7.06 6.84
C LEU A 266 -3.85 8.14 6.32
N GLU A 267 -2.58 7.80 6.09
CA GLU A 267 -1.59 8.72 5.55
C GLU A 267 -1.94 9.15 4.12
N LEU A 268 -2.45 8.23 3.29
CA LEU A 268 -2.93 8.53 1.95
C LEU A 268 -4.10 9.53 2.00
N GLN A 269 -5.12 9.27 2.82
CA GLN A 269 -6.27 10.16 2.95
C GLN A 269 -5.86 11.56 3.45
N ARG A 270 -4.92 11.64 4.41
CA ARG A 270 -4.39 12.92 4.89
C ARG A 270 -3.68 13.70 3.79
N LYS A 271 -2.87 13.03 2.96
CA LYS A 271 -2.23 13.66 1.79
C LYS A 271 -3.25 14.16 0.79
N LEU A 272 -4.30 13.38 0.54
CA LEU A 272 -5.39 13.80 -0.36
C LEU A 272 -6.11 15.04 0.16
N ILE A 273 -6.42 15.12 1.46
CA ILE A 273 -7.00 16.33 2.05
C ILE A 273 -6.06 17.54 1.88
N ALA A 274 -4.77 17.37 2.17
CA ALA A 274 -3.79 18.45 2.02
C ALA A 274 -3.67 18.93 0.56
N GLU A 275 -3.63 18.01 -0.41
CA GLU A 275 -3.65 18.34 -1.84
C GLU A 275 -4.95 19.03 -2.26
N PHE A 276 -6.09 18.58 -1.70
CA PHE A 276 -7.38 19.19 -1.98
C PHE A 276 -7.42 20.65 -1.55
N CYS A 277 -6.95 20.92 -0.33
CA CYS A 277 -6.92 22.24 0.31
C CYS A 277 -5.85 23.19 -0.26
N ALA A 278 -4.99 22.72 -1.18
CA ALA A 278 -4.04 23.60 -1.85
C ALA A 278 -4.78 24.69 -2.64
N LEU A 279 -4.42 25.96 -2.43
CA LEU A 279 -5.12 27.11 -3.01
C LEU A 279 -5.33 27.01 -4.53
N GLY A 280 -4.30 26.59 -5.27
CA GLY A 280 -4.40 26.39 -6.72
C GLY A 280 -5.45 25.35 -7.12
N ASN A 281 -5.61 24.28 -6.32
CA ASN A 281 -6.63 23.27 -6.54
C ASN A 281 -8.03 23.76 -6.15
N LEU A 282 -8.13 24.49 -5.03
CA LEU A 282 -9.37 25.09 -4.56
C LEU A 282 -9.95 26.09 -5.58
N ILE A 283 -9.12 26.95 -6.18
CA ILE A 283 -9.57 27.94 -7.18
C ILE A 283 -10.21 27.28 -8.41
N ILE A 284 -9.71 26.12 -8.84
CA ILE A 284 -10.27 25.38 -9.99
C ILE A 284 -11.76 25.04 -9.76
N GLN A 285 -12.16 24.82 -8.50
CA GLN A 285 -13.54 24.45 -8.14
C GLN A 285 -14.55 25.57 -8.45
N VAL A 286 -14.08 26.82 -8.52
CA VAL A 286 -14.90 27.98 -8.93
C VAL A 286 -15.38 27.84 -10.38
N GLN A 287 -14.71 27.01 -11.20
CA GLN A 287 -15.07 26.76 -12.60
C GLN A 287 -15.93 25.50 -12.80
N LEU A 288 -16.48 24.92 -11.73
CA LEU A 288 -17.35 23.74 -11.81
C LEU A 288 -18.81 24.07 -12.09
N PHE A 289 -19.25 25.31 -11.86
CA PHE A 289 -20.65 25.71 -11.94
C PHE A 289 -20.87 26.92 -12.81
N ALA A 290 -21.87 26.89 -13.70
CA ALA A 290 -22.25 28.06 -14.48
C ALA A 290 -22.94 29.15 -13.64
N ASN A 291 -23.54 28.78 -12.50
CA ASN A 291 -24.27 29.70 -11.63
C ASN A 291 -23.28 30.62 -10.87
N ARG A 292 -23.35 31.93 -11.15
CA ARG A 292 -22.45 32.94 -10.57
C ARG A 292 -22.52 33.02 -9.04
N ASP A 293 -23.70 32.94 -8.45
CA ASP A 293 -23.88 33.03 -7.00
C ASP A 293 -23.27 31.82 -6.29
N LEU A 294 -23.41 30.63 -6.87
CA LEU A 294 -22.75 29.42 -6.37
C LEU A 294 -21.23 29.54 -6.50
N ARG A 295 -20.71 30.04 -7.62
CA ARG A 295 -19.26 30.30 -7.78
C ARG A 295 -18.74 31.28 -6.73
N ALA A 296 -19.49 32.34 -6.42
CA ALA A 296 -19.14 33.29 -5.37
C ALA A 296 -19.08 32.62 -3.98
N ARG A 297 -20.09 31.80 -3.63
CA ARG A 297 -20.05 30.99 -2.39
C ARG A 297 -18.86 30.02 -2.36
N VAL A 298 -18.50 29.43 -3.50
CA VAL A 298 -17.29 28.60 -3.61
C VAL A 298 -16.05 29.46 -3.33
N VAL A 299 -15.92 30.67 -3.88
CA VAL A 299 -14.78 31.57 -3.60
C VAL A 299 -14.65 31.87 -2.10
N GLU A 300 -15.76 32.12 -1.40
CA GLU A 300 -15.77 32.34 0.05
C GLU A 300 -15.26 31.09 0.80
N ALA A 301 -15.73 29.91 0.40
CA ALA A 301 -15.27 28.64 0.96
C ALA A 301 -13.77 28.42 0.71
N VAL A 302 -13.28 28.69 -0.50
CA VAL A 302 -11.85 28.59 -0.87
C VAL A 302 -10.98 29.43 0.06
N HIS A 303 -11.35 30.70 0.27
CA HIS A 303 -10.58 31.59 1.13
C HIS A 303 -10.63 31.18 2.60
N ARG A 304 -11.80 30.69 3.06
CA ARG A 304 -11.97 30.16 4.42
C ARG A 304 -11.09 28.93 4.67
N ILE A 305 -11.10 27.96 3.76
CA ILE A 305 -10.28 26.74 3.85
C ILE A 305 -8.80 27.08 3.77
N ALA A 306 -8.41 28.00 2.88
CA ALA A 306 -7.02 28.45 2.75
C ALA A 306 -6.53 29.33 3.92
N GLY A 307 -7.42 29.73 4.84
CA GLY A 307 -7.09 30.65 5.93
C GLY A 307 -6.68 32.05 5.47
N GLN A 308 -7.09 32.46 4.25
CA GLN A 308 -6.73 33.74 3.67
C GLN A 308 -7.91 34.71 3.69
N PRO A 309 -7.69 35.99 4.05
CA PRO A 309 -8.76 36.98 4.01
C PRO A 309 -9.16 37.27 2.56
N LEU A 310 -10.46 37.35 2.32
CA LEU A 310 -11.00 37.76 1.03
C LEU A 310 -10.97 39.30 0.93
N THR A 311 -10.03 39.84 0.15
CA THR A 311 -9.81 41.30 0.03
C THR A 311 -10.81 42.00 -0.90
N THR A 312 -11.46 41.25 -1.77
CA THR A 312 -12.46 41.74 -2.75
C THR A 312 -13.72 40.92 -2.66
N SER A 313 -14.91 41.48 -2.92
CA SER A 313 -16.14 40.68 -2.89
C SER A 313 -16.05 39.44 -3.79
N ALA A 314 -16.65 38.33 -3.35
CA ALA A 314 -16.55 37.05 -4.05
C ALA A 314 -17.02 37.12 -5.51
N ASN A 315 -18.07 37.89 -5.78
CA ASN A 315 -18.53 38.16 -7.15
C ASN A 315 -17.48 38.87 -8.02
N ARG A 316 -16.75 39.85 -7.46
CA ARG A 316 -15.67 40.52 -8.21
C ARG A 316 -14.49 39.58 -8.46
N PHE A 317 -14.21 38.66 -7.54
CA PHE A 317 -13.20 37.63 -7.74
C PHE A 317 -13.59 36.71 -8.90
N VAL A 318 -14.85 36.26 -8.94
CA VAL A 318 -15.40 35.48 -10.07
C VAL A 318 -15.25 36.24 -11.38
N ASP A 319 -15.63 37.52 -11.41
CA ASP A 319 -15.50 38.37 -12.60
C ASP A 319 -14.03 38.50 -13.04
N ALA A 320 -13.10 38.61 -12.09
CA ALA A 320 -11.66 38.70 -12.39
C ALA A 320 -11.11 37.40 -13.01
N ILE A 321 -11.57 36.23 -12.54
CA ILE A 321 -11.19 34.95 -13.19
C ILE A 321 -11.74 34.93 -14.62
N ASP A 322 -13.01 35.27 -14.80
CA ASP A 322 -13.67 35.25 -16.12
C ASP A 322 -13.00 36.23 -17.10
N GLU A 323 -12.60 37.41 -16.63
CA GLU A 323 -11.94 38.42 -17.44
C GLU A 323 -10.49 38.05 -17.78
N ALA A 324 -9.75 37.48 -16.82
CA ALA A 324 -8.40 36.96 -17.08
C ALA A 324 -8.43 35.90 -18.20
N ILE A 325 -9.43 35.02 -18.12
CA ILE A 325 -9.70 34.00 -19.11
C ILE A 325 -10.06 34.61 -20.48
N ARG A 326 -11.01 35.56 -20.53
CA ARG A 326 -11.39 36.23 -21.79
C ARG A 326 -10.20 36.94 -22.43
N THR A 327 -9.39 37.63 -21.63
CA THR A 327 -8.21 38.35 -22.08
C THR A 327 -7.17 37.40 -22.67
N GLN A 328 -6.88 36.30 -21.97
CA GLN A 328 -5.91 35.29 -22.41
C GLN A 328 -6.28 34.68 -23.78
N TYR A 329 -7.56 34.38 -24.00
CA TYR A 329 -8.04 33.71 -25.22
C TYR A 329 -8.64 34.65 -26.26
N LYS A 330 -8.63 35.96 -26.02
CA LYS A 330 -9.34 36.98 -26.83
C LYS A 330 -10.80 36.55 -27.08
N ALA A 331 -11.43 36.00 -26.05
CA ALA A 331 -12.74 35.37 -26.16
C ALA A 331 -13.86 36.41 -26.03
N ALA A 332 -14.87 36.28 -26.89
CA ALA A 332 -16.09 37.07 -26.83
C ALA A 332 -17.13 36.48 -25.85
N GLY A 333 -16.90 35.26 -25.35
CA GLY A 333 -17.78 34.59 -24.40
C GLY A 333 -17.09 33.37 -23.80
N ILE A 334 -17.56 32.93 -22.63
CA ILE A 334 -17.06 31.78 -21.90
C ILE A 334 -18.25 30.99 -21.36
N ARG A 335 -18.16 29.65 -21.33
CA ARG A 335 -19.14 28.78 -20.67
C ARG A 335 -18.44 27.55 -20.12
N ILE A 336 -19.00 26.95 -19.07
CA ILE A 336 -18.47 25.71 -18.52
C ILE A 336 -18.95 24.54 -19.38
N ALA A 337 -18.02 23.64 -19.72
CA ALA A 337 -18.33 22.43 -20.46
C ALA A 337 -18.78 21.38 -19.44
N THR A 338 -20.06 21.06 -19.46
CA THR A 338 -20.67 20.04 -18.59
C THR A 338 -20.35 18.63 -19.05
#